data_AF-A0A9X1WZC2-F1
#
_entry.id   AF-A0A9X1WZC2-F1
#
_cell.length_a   1.000
_cell.length_b   1.000
_cell.length_c   1.000
_cell.angle_alpha   90.00
_cell.angle_beta   90.00
_cell.angle_gamma   90.00
#
_symmetry.space_group_name_H-M   'P 1'
#
loop_
_entity.id
_entity.type
_entity.pdbx_description
1 polymer ?
#
loop_
_entity_poly.entity_id
_entity_poly.type
_entity_poly.pdbx_seq_one_letter_code
_entity_poly.pdbx_strand_id
1 'polypeptide(L)'
;MKKKIFTLCASVLALSACTKQNINDQTAGAEVSKNNKTVNAVTGTATIDASTVQQTVQGFGGASILAWQADLTSDQRTKAFSPTSGIGMSVLRVMVPTSSSSFAAEKPTIDAAKSYGARVVATAWNAPSSMMTGNHLNTSSYAAFASYLSSYNSAVGGVYAISPFNEPNYTGSTWMQASVSEVTNFVATQGANCGAPIMAPEPFNMDQTFINTFLSNSAAKANTSFVCGHIYGVNPYNLGSIGKSVWMTEHYTNSSISGNDWGNAMTAAKEIHDCMNAGWAAYVWWYIRRSYGPIDESGNITKLGYVMAQWARFVRPGYSKVSCTANPASGVYTTAYKSGTKLVIVIVNRNSATTNQAFSFSGISTAGFDRYATDSGSNLAHTSFSVSGGSFNINLAPSSVTTLISQ
;
A
#
# COMPACT_ATOMS: atom_id res chain seq x y z
N MET A 1 -12.21 49.00 -50.31
CA MET A 1 -11.21 48.75 -51.37
C MET A 1 -11.04 47.25 -51.62
N LYS A 2 -10.48 46.89 -52.78
CA LYS A 2 -10.48 45.59 -53.50
C LYS A 2 -10.56 44.25 -52.71
N LYS A 3 -11.53 43.41 -53.11
CA LYS A 3 -11.61 41.94 -52.92
C LYS A 3 -10.81 41.18 -54.00
N LYS A 4 -10.31 39.97 -53.68
CA LYS A 4 -10.38 38.70 -54.47
C LYS A 4 -10.27 37.52 -53.47
N ILE A 5 -10.88 36.33 -53.57
CA ILE A 5 -11.73 35.60 -54.54
C ILE A 5 -10.99 34.77 -55.63
N PHE A 6 -10.99 33.44 -55.38
CA PHE A 6 -10.98 32.25 -56.26
C PHE A 6 -9.91 32.01 -57.34
N THR A 7 -9.40 30.76 -57.37
CA THR A 7 -9.33 29.93 -58.59
C THR A 7 -9.60 28.47 -58.23
N LEU A 8 -10.47 27.83 -59.01
CA LEU A 8 -10.82 26.40 -58.99
C LEU A 8 -10.22 25.77 -60.24
N CYS A 9 -9.74 24.52 -60.19
CA CYS A 9 -9.67 23.66 -61.38
C CYS A 9 -9.76 22.19 -60.99
N ALA A 10 -10.35 21.37 -61.86
CA ALA A 10 -10.80 20.02 -61.54
C ALA A 10 -10.36 18.98 -62.59
N SER A 11 -10.42 17.70 -62.17
CA SER A 11 -10.75 16.51 -62.96
C SER A 11 -9.97 16.16 -64.24
N VAL A 12 -9.41 14.94 -64.25
CA VAL A 12 -9.33 14.09 -65.46
C VAL A 12 -9.77 12.66 -65.09
N LEU A 13 -10.65 12.06 -65.91
CA LEU A 13 -11.05 10.65 -65.87
C LEU A 13 -10.23 9.83 -66.88
N ALA A 14 -9.97 8.55 -66.57
CA ALA A 14 -10.08 7.38 -67.46
C ALA A 14 -9.71 6.11 -66.65
N LEU A 15 -10.58 5.11 -66.43
CA LEU A 15 -11.25 4.16 -67.33
C LEU A 15 -10.41 2.94 -67.79
N SER A 16 -10.99 1.76 -67.52
CA SER A 16 -10.88 0.49 -68.26
C SER A 16 -9.64 -0.41 -68.09
N ALA A 17 -9.88 -1.60 -67.49
CA ALA A 17 -9.58 -2.90 -68.14
C ALA A 17 -10.25 -4.09 -67.40
N CYS A 18 -11.26 -4.70 -68.03
CA CYS A 18 -11.56 -6.14 -67.88
C CYS A 18 -10.49 -6.93 -68.70
N THR A 19 -10.26 -8.25 -68.65
CA THR A 19 -10.98 -9.43 -68.11
C THR A 19 -10.03 -10.64 -68.21
N LYS A 20 -10.19 -11.68 -67.37
CA LYS A 20 -10.22 -13.14 -67.71
C LYS A 20 -10.19 -14.00 -66.42
N GLN A 21 -11.19 -14.86 -66.19
CA GLN A 21 -11.18 -16.34 -66.37
C GLN A 21 -10.14 -17.07 -65.49
N ASN A 22 -10.32 -18.25 -64.87
CA ASN A 22 -11.38 -19.29 -64.72
C ASN A 22 -10.86 -20.32 -63.64
N ILE A 23 -11.60 -21.21 -62.96
CA ILE A 23 -13.04 -21.50 -62.73
C ILE A 23 -13.15 -22.43 -61.47
N ASN A 24 -14.24 -22.35 -60.67
CA ASN A 24 -14.62 -23.26 -59.55
C ASN A 24 -13.59 -23.39 -58.37
N ASP A 25 -13.90 -23.95 -57.18
CA ASP A 25 -15.11 -24.59 -56.65
C ASP A 25 -15.25 -24.37 -55.12
N GLN A 26 -16.49 -24.45 -54.65
CA GLN A 26 -16.97 -24.98 -53.35
C GLN A 26 -16.43 -24.63 -51.94
N THR A 27 -17.42 -24.70 -51.03
CA THR A 27 -17.39 -24.89 -49.57
C THR A 27 -17.07 -23.71 -48.64
N ALA A 28 -18.05 -23.42 -47.78
CA ALA A 28 -17.95 -22.51 -46.66
C ALA A 28 -17.00 -23.09 -45.58
N GLY A 29 -15.84 -22.47 -45.40
CA GLY A 29 -15.02 -22.63 -44.20
C GLY A 29 -15.53 -21.69 -43.11
N ALA A 30 -15.91 -22.23 -41.96
CA ALA A 30 -16.32 -21.40 -40.82
C ALA A 30 -15.16 -20.51 -40.35
N GLU A 31 -15.43 -19.22 -40.12
CA GLU A 31 -14.50 -18.32 -39.44
C GLU A 31 -14.33 -18.77 -37.98
N VAL A 32 -13.36 -19.65 -37.74
CA VAL A 32 -12.86 -19.90 -36.39
C VAL A 32 -12.08 -18.66 -35.96
N SER A 33 -12.78 -17.72 -35.32
CA SER A 33 -12.17 -16.59 -34.61
C SER A 33 -11.25 -17.12 -33.52
N LYS A 34 -9.98 -17.34 -33.88
CA LYS A 34 -8.91 -17.64 -32.94
C LYS A 34 -8.59 -16.37 -32.18
N ASN A 35 -9.31 -16.17 -31.07
CA ASN A 35 -8.86 -15.35 -29.95
C ASN A 35 -7.57 -15.99 -29.37
N ASN A 36 -6.45 -15.83 -30.08
CA ASN A 36 -5.11 -16.12 -29.60
C ASN A 36 -4.79 -15.12 -28.48
N LYS A 37 -5.27 -15.41 -27.27
CA LYS A 37 -4.72 -14.82 -26.06
C LYS A 37 -3.26 -15.24 -25.99
N THR A 38 -2.35 -14.33 -26.32
CA THR A 38 -0.92 -14.55 -26.14
C THR A 38 -0.67 -14.93 -24.69
N VAL A 39 -0.12 -16.12 -24.47
CA VAL A 39 0.30 -16.59 -23.16
C VAL A 39 1.81 -16.45 -23.08
N ASN A 40 2.30 -15.66 -22.13
CA ASN A 40 3.72 -15.65 -21.80
C ASN A 40 4.06 -16.99 -21.16
N ALA A 41 4.94 -17.74 -21.80
CA ALA A 41 5.42 -19.04 -21.31
C ALA A 41 6.25 -18.88 -20.03
N VAL A 42 6.40 -19.98 -19.28
CA VAL A 42 7.16 -20.03 -18.03
C VAL A 42 8.60 -19.62 -18.29
N THR A 43 9.07 -18.55 -17.62
CA THR A 43 10.46 -18.05 -17.71
C THR A 43 11.25 -18.23 -16.41
N GLY A 44 10.61 -18.70 -15.34
CA GLY A 44 11.25 -19.08 -14.08
C GLY A 44 10.24 -19.64 -13.07
N THR A 45 10.75 -20.35 -12.06
CA THR A 45 9.92 -20.90 -10.95
C THR A 45 9.99 -19.97 -9.74
N ALA A 46 8.83 -19.67 -9.17
CA ALA A 46 8.73 -19.02 -7.87
C ALA A 46 8.93 -20.05 -6.77
N THR A 47 10.11 -20.06 -6.16
CA THR A 47 10.46 -21.00 -5.08
C THR A 47 10.17 -20.34 -3.74
N ILE A 48 9.40 -21.02 -2.90
CA ILE A 48 9.03 -20.59 -1.55
C ILE A 48 9.66 -21.57 -0.55
N ASP A 49 10.38 -21.04 0.44
CA ASP A 49 10.76 -21.83 1.61
C ASP A 49 10.09 -21.24 2.84
N ALA A 50 9.07 -21.94 3.34
CA ALA A 50 8.33 -21.53 4.53
C ALA A 50 9.15 -21.70 5.81
N SER A 51 10.29 -22.39 5.78
CA SER A 51 11.22 -22.53 6.92
C SER A 51 12.01 -21.24 7.14
N THR A 52 12.49 -20.61 6.06
CA THR A 52 13.21 -19.32 6.10
C THR A 52 12.24 -18.16 6.35
N VAL A 53 12.06 -17.85 7.64
CA VAL A 53 11.27 -16.72 8.14
C VAL A 53 12.02 -15.39 7.98
N GLN A 54 11.28 -14.35 7.58
CA GLN A 54 11.73 -12.96 7.44
C GLN A 54 10.96 -12.08 8.43
N GLN A 55 10.62 -10.83 8.07
CA GLN A 55 9.94 -9.92 9.00
C GLN A 55 8.52 -10.39 9.37
N THR A 56 8.09 -10.09 10.60
CA THR A 56 6.69 -10.26 11.01
C THR A 56 5.88 -9.07 10.51
N VAL A 57 4.84 -9.33 9.72
CA VAL A 57 3.92 -8.34 9.18
C VAL A 57 3.07 -7.78 10.32
N GLN A 58 2.99 -6.46 10.37
CA GLN A 58 2.34 -5.67 11.40
C GLN A 58 1.00 -5.10 10.95
N GLY A 59 0.76 -5.04 9.64
CA GLY A 59 -0.53 -4.77 9.03
C GLY A 59 -0.46 -3.87 7.80
N PHE A 60 -1.63 -3.65 7.20
CA PHE A 60 -1.84 -2.80 6.03
C PHE A 60 -2.98 -1.82 6.35
N GLY A 61 -2.88 -0.56 5.95
CA GLY A 61 -3.78 0.47 6.47
C GLY A 61 -3.88 1.74 5.63
N GLY A 62 -4.50 2.75 6.23
CA GLY A 62 -4.51 4.12 5.71
C GLY A 62 -4.73 5.15 6.82
N ALA A 63 -4.71 6.42 6.45
CA ALA A 63 -4.95 7.55 7.35
C ALA A 63 -6.41 8.01 7.36
N SER A 64 -6.90 8.40 8.54
CA SER A 64 -8.11 9.21 8.72
C SER A 64 -7.74 10.48 9.46
N ILE A 65 -7.86 11.64 8.80
CA ILE A 65 -7.43 12.93 9.33
C ILE A 65 -8.64 13.86 9.44
N LEU A 66 -9.33 13.80 10.57
CA LEU A 66 -10.57 14.54 10.82
C LEU A 66 -10.38 16.07 10.77
N ALA A 67 -9.19 16.57 11.09
CA ALA A 67 -8.87 17.98 11.03
C ALA A 67 -8.97 18.58 9.61
N TRP A 68 -8.90 17.76 8.56
CA TRP A 68 -8.81 18.20 7.15
C TRP A 68 -9.94 17.69 6.26
N GLN A 69 -10.71 16.71 6.72
CA GLN A 69 -11.87 16.19 6.01
C GLN A 69 -12.89 15.58 6.98
N ALA A 70 -14.15 15.45 6.55
CA ALA A 70 -15.18 14.78 7.35
C ALA A 70 -14.75 13.36 7.77
N ASP A 71 -15.14 12.93 8.98
CA ASP A 71 -14.83 11.59 9.48
C ASP A 71 -15.36 10.48 8.55
N LEU A 72 -14.83 9.27 8.69
CA LEU A 72 -15.39 8.09 8.04
C LEU A 72 -16.79 7.79 8.60
N THR A 73 -17.77 7.55 7.74
CA THR A 73 -19.10 7.06 8.16
C THR A 73 -19.03 5.63 8.70
N SER A 74 -20.07 5.16 9.39
CA SER A 74 -20.13 3.78 9.91
C SER A 74 -19.95 2.72 8.80
N ASP A 75 -20.53 2.95 7.62
CA ASP A 75 -20.34 2.12 6.44
C ASP A 75 -18.89 2.19 5.91
N GLN A 76 -18.31 3.39 5.81
CA GLN A 76 -16.91 3.57 5.37
C GLN A 76 -15.90 2.92 6.34
N ARG A 77 -16.14 2.98 7.67
CA ARG A 77 -15.33 2.27 8.67
C ARG A 77 -15.44 0.75 8.49
N THR A 78 -16.65 0.24 8.24
CA THR A 78 -16.87 -1.19 7.96
C THR A 78 -16.12 -1.63 6.69
N LYS A 79 -16.26 -0.86 5.60
CA LYS A 79 -15.56 -1.12 4.33
C LYS A 79 -14.03 -1.01 4.45
N ALA A 80 -13.51 -0.14 5.31
CA ALA A 80 -12.08 -0.04 5.56
C ALA A 80 -11.56 -1.25 6.34
N PHE A 81 -12.12 -1.53 7.53
CA PHE A 81 -11.47 -2.41 8.52
C PHE A 81 -11.98 -3.86 8.53
N SER A 82 -13.20 -4.14 8.05
CA SER A 82 -13.75 -5.51 8.06
C SER A 82 -12.96 -6.46 7.15
N PRO A 83 -12.40 -7.58 7.66
CA PRO A 83 -11.70 -8.57 6.85
C PRO A 83 -12.63 -9.52 6.09
N THR A 84 -13.96 -9.39 6.23
CA THR A 84 -14.96 -10.27 5.59
C THR A 84 -15.84 -9.52 4.59
N SER A 85 -16.22 -8.28 4.91
CA SER A 85 -17.08 -7.42 4.06
C SER A 85 -16.35 -6.22 3.46
N GLY A 86 -15.11 -5.93 3.89
CA GLY A 86 -14.32 -4.79 3.45
C GLY A 86 -12.92 -5.16 2.92
N ILE A 87 -12.06 -4.15 2.93
CA ILE A 87 -10.63 -4.22 2.55
C ILE A 87 -9.84 -5.01 3.61
N GLY A 88 -10.26 -4.97 4.88
CA GLY A 88 -9.56 -5.62 5.97
C GLY A 88 -8.35 -4.84 6.48
N MET A 89 -8.35 -3.51 6.41
CA MET A 89 -7.28 -2.70 7.01
C MET A 89 -7.05 -3.08 8.47
N SER A 90 -5.78 -3.22 8.84
CA SER A 90 -5.30 -3.63 10.16
C SER A 90 -4.36 -2.59 10.80
N VAL A 91 -4.11 -1.48 10.11
CA VAL A 91 -3.53 -0.26 10.68
C VAL A 91 -4.45 0.91 10.35
N LEU A 92 -4.68 1.79 11.32
CA LEU A 92 -5.28 3.11 11.13
C LEU A 92 -4.25 4.15 11.58
N ARG A 93 -3.92 5.12 10.73
CA ARG A 93 -3.14 6.30 11.11
C ARG A 93 -4.09 7.48 11.36
N VAL A 94 -3.86 8.22 12.44
CA VAL A 94 -4.65 9.41 12.81
C VAL A 94 -3.73 10.58 13.15
N MET A 95 -4.28 11.78 13.09
CA MET A 95 -3.62 12.98 13.57
C MET A 95 -3.79 13.11 15.09
N VAL A 96 -2.76 13.63 15.77
CA VAL A 96 -2.93 14.27 17.09
C VAL A 96 -3.36 15.73 16.84
N PRO A 97 -4.60 16.14 17.18
CA PRO A 97 -5.05 17.51 16.95
C PRO A 97 -4.28 18.53 17.79
N THR A 98 -4.18 19.78 17.33
CA THR A 98 -3.50 20.88 18.05
C THR A 98 -4.36 21.53 19.16
N SER A 99 -5.63 21.14 19.28
CA SER A 99 -6.50 21.47 20.42
C SER A 99 -7.01 20.21 21.10
N SER A 100 -6.90 20.16 22.43
CA SER A 100 -7.40 19.04 23.24
C SER A 100 -8.93 18.92 23.21
N SER A 101 -9.66 20.00 22.92
CA SER A 101 -11.11 19.99 22.69
C SER A 101 -11.54 19.07 21.56
N SER A 102 -10.64 18.78 20.61
CA SER A 102 -10.92 17.95 19.44
C SER A 102 -10.65 16.45 19.68
N PHE A 103 -9.97 16.07 20.78
CA PHE A 103 -9.56 14.68 21.01
C PHE A 103 -10.73 13.69 21.04
N ALA A 104 -11.85 14.09 21.63
CA ALA A 104 -13.05 13.24 21.71
C ALA A 104 -13.64 12.92 20.32
N ALA A 105 -13.43 13.79 19.32
CA ALA A 105 -13.98 13.62 17.98
C ALA A 105 -13.25 12.54 17.16
N GLU A 106 -12.01 12.18 17.50
CA GLU A 106 -11.27 11.09 16.85
C GLU A 106 -11.81 9.69 17.23
N LYS A 107 -12.45 9.57 18.40
CA LYS A 107 -12.86 8.29 18.99
C LYS A 107 -13.73 7.42 18.08
N PRO A 108 -14.76 7.91 17.37
CA PRO A 108 -15.67 7.05 16.61
C PRO A 108 -15.00 6.21 15.51
N THR A 109 -13.96 6.72 14.85
CA THR A 109 -13.18 5.96 13.86
C THR A 109 -12.08 5.13 14.52
N ILE A 110 -11.43 5.63 15.58
CA ILE A 110 -10.45 4.88 16.38
C ILE A 110 -11.06 3.61 17.00
N ASP A 111 -12.21 3.74 17.65
CA ASP A 111 -12.86 2.64 18.37
C ASP A 111 -13.44 1.60 17.40
N ALA A 112 -13.94 2.03 16.24
CA ALA A 112 -14.35 1.13 15.16
C ALA A 112 -13.15 0.37 14.56
N ALA A 113 -12.02 1.03 14.32
CA ALA A 113 -10.82 0.35 13.83
C ALA A 113 -10.33 -0.70 14.85
N LYS A 114 -10.31 -0.35 16.14
CA LYS A 114 -9.98 -1.27 17.24
C LYS A 114 -10.92 -2.47 17.31
N SER A 115 -12.23 -2.31 17.07
CA SER A 115 -13.19 -3.42 17.12
C SER A 115 -12.98 -4.47 16.02
N TYR A 116 -12.35 -4.10 14.90
CA TYR A 116 -11.88 -5.03 13.86
C TYR A 116 -10.43 -5.53 14.09
N GLY A 117 -9.84 -5.22 15.24
CA GLY A 117 -8.47 -5.60 15.60
C GLY A 117 -7.38 -4.78 14.92
N ALA A 118 -7.69 -3.61 14.37
CA ALA A 118 -6.70 -2.74 13.76
C ALA A 118 -5.87 -1.99 14.84
N ARG A 119 -4.58 -1.80 14.55
CA ARG A 119 -3.67 -1.01 15.36
C ARG A 119 -3.81 0.46 14.99
N VAL A 120 -4.09 1.30 15.97
CA VAL A 120 -4.19 2.75 15.78
C VAL A 120 -2.83 3.37 16.08
N VAL A 121 -2.23 4.05 15.10
CA VAL A 121 -1.01 4.84 15.28
C VAL A 121 -1.34 6.32 15.11
N ALA A 122 -0.77 7.19 15.92
CA ALA A 122 -1.06 8.62 15.90
C ALA A 122 0.20 9.44 15.61
N THR A 123 0.08 10.45 14.75
CA THR A 123 1.20 11.36 14.44
C THR A 123 0.79 12.81 14.67
N ALA A 124 1.67 13.59 15.30
CA ALA A 124 1.52 15.04 15.39
C ALA A 124 2.15 15.76 14.19
N TRP A 125 1.34 16.49 13.42
CA TRP A 125 1.85 17.45 12.44
C TRP A 125 2.36 18.73 13.10
N ASN A 126 1.73 19.15 14.20
CA ASN A 126 2.09 20.34 14.95
C ASN A 126 1.83 20.11 16.45
N ALA A 127 2.59 20.79 17.29
CA ALA A 127 2.23 21.00 18.69
C ALA A 127 1.17 22.12 18.81
N PRO A 128 0.54 22.31 19.99
CA PRO A 128 -0.23 23.52 20.27
C PRO A 128 0.62 24.78 19.99
N SER A 129 0.04 25.83 19.42
CA SER A 129 0.79 27.00 18.94
C SER A 129 1.58 27.72 20.04
N SER A 130 1.11 27.69 21.29
CA SER A 130 1.83 28.21 22.46
C SER A 130 3.14 27.48 22.79
N MET A 131 3.37 26.30 22.20
CA MET A 131 4.58 25.50 22.36
C MET A 131 5.60 25.72 21.24
N MET A 132 5.26 26.49 20.19
CA MET A 132 6.05 26.62 18.96
C MET A 132 6.57 28.05 18.75
N THR A 133 7.64 28.18 17.96
CA THR A 133 8.09 29.45 17.37
C THR A 133 8.24 29.23 15.86
N GLY A 134 7.37 29.86 15.07
CA GLY A 134 7.22 29.51 13.65
C GLY A 134 6.86 28.02 13.51
N ASN A 135 7.58 27.31 12.64
CA ASN A 135 7.37 25.87 12.40
C ASN A 135 8.21 24.98 13.33
N HIS A 136 8.85 25.49 14.39
CA HIS A 136 9.69 24.70 15.29
C HIS A 136 9.08 24.57 16.69
N LEU A 137 9.25 23.39 17.31
CA LEU A 137 8.90 23.15 18.70
C LEU A 137 9.92 23.82 19.63
N ASN A 138 9.47 24.66 20.55
CA ASN A 138 10.36 25.27 21.54
C ASN A 138 10.94 24.18 22.44
N THR A 139 12.26 24.17 22.65
CA THR A 139 12.95 23.16 23.48
C THR A 139 12.47 23.17 24.94
N SER A 140 12.13 24.34 25.48
CA SER A 140 11.47 24.51 26.78
C SER A 140 10.08 23.87 26.86
N SER A 141 9.42 23.64 25.73
CA SER A 141 8.10 23.00 25.65
C SER A 141 8.15 21.49 25.50
N TYR A 142 9.32 20.84 25.41
CA TYR A 142 9.42 19.39 25.13
C TYR A 142 8.61 18.54 26.12
N ALA A 143 8.74 18.79 27.44
CA ALA A 143 7.97 18.07 28.45
C ALA A 143 6.46 18.37 28.38
N ALA A 144 6.08 19.62 28.09
CA ALA A 144 4.69 20.02 27.93
C ALA A 144 4.04 19.35 26.70
N PHE A 145 4.78 19.24 25.59
CA PHE A 145 4.31 18.56 24.39
C PHE A 145 4.21 17.04 24.59
N ALA A 146 5.16 16.40 25.28
CA ALA A 146 5.03 14.99 25.64
C ALA A 146 3.82 14.72 26.55
N SER A 147 3.57 15.61 27.53
CA SER A 147 2.34 15.57 28.34
C SER A 147 1.07 15.76 27.50
N TYR A 148 1.12 16.57 26.44
CA TYR A 148 0.02 16.76 25.50
C TYR A 148 -0.25 15.50 24.65
N LEU A 149 0.80 14.84 24.15
CA LEU A 149 0.71 13.53 23.47
C LEU A 149 0.14 12.44 24.40
N SER A 150 0.58 12.42 25.66
CA SER A 150 0.06 11.51 26.70
C SER A 150 -1.42 11.77 27.02
N SER A 151 -1.83 13.04 27.03
CA SER A 151 -3.24 13.45 27.20
C SER A 151 -4.10 13.01 26.02
N TYR A 152 -3.61 13.15 24.78
CA TYR A 152 -4.29 12.62 23.58
C TYR A 152 -4.48 11.11 23.66
N ASN A 153 -3.40 10.37 23.90
CA ASN A 153 -3.41 8.92 24.02
C ASN A 153 -4.44 8.45 25.07
N SER A 154 -4.46 9.11 26.22
CA SER A 154 -5.44 8.84 27.29
C SER A 154 -6.87 9.13 26.83
N ALA A 155 -7.11 10.29 26.24
CA ALA A 155 -8.44 10.73 25.79
C ALA A 155 -9.06 9.82 24.72
N VAL A 156 -8.26 9.28 23.77
CA VAL A 156 -8.76 8.37 22.74
C VAL A 156 -8.88 6.90 23.21
N GLY A 157 -8.50 6.59 24.45
CA GLY A 157 -8.53 5.24 25.01
C GLY A 157 -7.37 4.36 24.49
N GLY A 158 -6.16 4.92 24.44
CA GLY A 158 -4.92 4.26 24.02
C GLY A 158 -4.68 4.20 22.52
N VAL A 159 -3.44 4.41 22.09
CA VAL A 159 -2.95 4.10 20.74
C VAL A 159 -1.85 3.03 20.80
N TYR A 160 -1.65 2.31 19.69
CA TYR A 160 -0.59 1.29 19.56
C TYR A 160 0.81 1.94 19.58
N ALA A 161 0.95 3.09 18.93
CA ALA A 161 2.14 3.92 19.00
C ALA A 161 1.81 5.39 18.67
N ILE A 162 2.68 6.30 19.10
CA ILE A 162 2.59 7.73 18.83
C ILE A 162 3.91 8.27 18.26
N SER A 163 3.80 9.16 17.27
CA SER A 163 4.92 9.90 16.68
C SER A 163 4.82 11.38 17.04
N PRO A 164 5.88 11.99 17.59
CA PRO A 164 5.90 13.41 17.90
C PRO A 164 6.09 14.32 16.67
N PHE A 165 6.46 13.79 15.50
CA PHE A 165 6.71 14.58 14.29
C PHE A 165 6.21 13.86 13.03
N ASN A 166 5.45 14.55 12.18
CA ASN A 166 5.24 14.17 10.79
C ASN A 166 6.32 14.82 9.90
N GLU A 167 7.06 14.00 9.13
CA GLU A 167 7.95 14.49 8.06
C GLU A 167 8.90 15.63 8.50
N PRO A 168 9.63 15.46 9.61
CA PRO A 168 10.40 16.54 10.22
C PRO A 168 11.48 17.11 9.29
N ASN A 169 11.94 16.31 8.31
CA ASN A 169 12.94 16.69 7.31
C ASN A 169 12.36 17.34 6.04
N TYR A 170 11.04 17.50 5.90
CA TYR A 170 10.46 18.16 4.74
C TYR A 170 10.40 19.67 4.93
N THR A 171 11.45 20.37 4.51
CA THR A 171 11.61 21.84 4.67
C THR A 171 10.59 22.67 3.89
N GLY A 172 9.93 22.08 2.87
CA GLY A 172 8.83 22.70 2.13
C GLY A 172 7.46 22.66 2.83
N SER A 173 7.39 22.10 4.04
CA SER A 173 6.16 21.98 4.83
C SER A 173 5.73 23.30 5.49
N THR A 174 4.42 23.39 5.76
CA THR A 174 3.80 24.43 6.61
C THR A 174 3.50 23.93 8.03
N TRP A 175 3.98 22.75 8.39
CA TRP A 175 3.81 22.12 9.70
C TRP A 175 5.16 21.99 10.42
N MET A 176 5.18 21.30 11.56
CA MET A 176 6.33 21.28 12.46
C MET A 176 7.55 20.59 11.84
N GLN A 177 8.59 21.37 11.60
CA GLN A 177 9.88 20.93 11.09
C GLN A 177 10.83 20.62 12.26
N ALA A 178 11.73 19.68 12.05
CA ALA A 178 12.79 19.38 13.01
C ALA A 178 14.00 18.75 12.32
N SER A 179 15.19 19.22 12.67
CA SER A 179 16.42 18.51 12.36
C SER A 179 16.45 17.14 13.05
N VAL A 180 17.29 16.23 12.55
CA VAL A 180 17.49 14.93 13.20
C VAL A 180 17.93 15.05 14.65
N SER A 181 18.67 16.11 15.03
CA SER A 181 19.08 16.33 16.42
C SER A 181 17.91 16.74 17.32
N GLU A 182 16.98 17.59 16.84
CA GLU A 182 15.77 17.95 17.60
C GLU A 182 14.86 16.74 17.81
N VAL A 183 14.60 15.94 16.77
CA VAL A 183 13.81 14.69 16.89
C VAL A 183 14.49 13.70 17.85
N THR A 184 15.81 13.55 17.74
CA THR A 184 16.61 12.68 18.62
C THR A 184 16.54 13.15 20.08
N ASN A 185 16.73 14.45 20.33
CA ASN A 185 16.72 15.02 21.67
C ASN A 185 15.33 14.93 22.32
N PHE A 186 14.26 15.18 21.56
CA PHE A 186 12.89 15.00 22.05
C PHE A 186 12.64 13.53 22.43
N VAL A 187 12.89 12.58 21.54
CA VAL A 187 12.60 11.16 21.81
C VAL A 187 13.51 10.60 22.92
N ALA A 188 14.78 10.99 22.97
CA ALA A 188 15.71 10.59 24.04
C ALA A 188 15.27 11.09 25.43
N THR A 189 14.79 12.33 25.54
CA THR A 189 14.46 12.95 26.83
C THR A 189 13.00 12.79 27.25
N GLN A 190 12.07 12.67 26.31
CA GLN A 190 10.62 12.68 26.56
C GLN A 190 9.85 11.51 25.98
N GLY A 191 10.48 10.61 25.20
CA GLY A 191 9.76 9.51 24.53
C GLY A 191 8.94 8.64 25.49
N ALA A 192 9.48 8.33 26.67
CA ALA A 192 8.77 7.59 27.71
C ALA A 192 7.58 8.35 28.33
N ASN A 193 7.55 9.68 28.23
CA ASN A 193 6.52 10.55 28.83
C ASN A 193 5.31 10.77 27.91
N CYS A 194 5.36 10.31 26.65
CA CYS A 194 4.28 10.46 25.67
C CYS A 194 3.06 9.55 25.88
N GLY A 195 3.07 8.72 26.94
CA GLY A 195 1.94 7.86 27.34
C GLY A 195 1.68 6.64 26.45
N ALA A 196 2.35 6.52 25.30
CA ALA A 196 2.26 5.39 24.37
C ALA A 196 3.66 5.02 23.84
N PRO A 197 3.83 3.80 23.29
CA PRO A 197 5.06 3.42 22.59
C PRO A 197 5.43 4.41 21.48
N ILE A 198 6.70 4.82 21.38
CA ILE A 198 7.12 5.75 20.32
C ILE A 198 7.31 5.03 18.99
N MET A 199 6.79 5.62 17.92
CA MET A 199 7.26 5.39 16.56
C MET A 199 7.96 6.65 16.06
N ALA A 200 9.13 6.51 15.42
CA ALA A 200 9.96 7.63 14.97
C ALA A 200 10.95 7.16 13.89
N PRO A 201 11.54 8.03 13.05
CA PRO A 201 11.40 9.49 13.05
C PRO A 201 10.45 10.06 11.97
N GLU A 202 9.75 9.20 11.21
CA GLU A 202 8.85 9.57 10.10
C GLU A 202 9.42 10.54 9.04
N PRO A 203 10.65 10.35 8.51
CA PRO A 203 11.14 11.18 7.40
C PRO A 203 10.31 10.96 6.13
N PHE A 204 10.08 12.05 5.39
CA PHE A 204 9.28 12.15 4.15
C PHE A 204 9.66 11.15 3.05
N ASN A 205 10.92 10.76 3.02
CA ASN A 205 11.58 9.97 1.98
C ASN A 205 12.36 8.77 2.55
N MET A 206 11.94 8.23 3.70
CA MET A 206 12.55 7.07 4.37
C MET A 206 14.08 7.22 4.52
N ASP A 207 14.58 8.44 4.78
CA ASP A 207 16.00 8.76 4.64
C ASP A 207 16.88 7.94 5.60
N GLN A 208 17.73 7.05 5.05
CA GLN A 208 18.57 6.16 5.84
C GLN A 208 19.63 6.92 6.65
N THR A 209 20.09 8.08 6.20
CA THR A 209 21.07 8.90 6.94
C THR A 209 20.39 9.52 8.16
N PHE A 210 19.17 10.04 8.00
CA PHE A 210 18.34 10.55 9.09
C PHE A 210 18.02 9.44 10.10
N ILE A 211 17.57 8.27 9.63
CA ILE A 211 17.24 7.10 10.48
C ILE A 211 18.48 6.60 11.24
N ASN A 212 19.62 6.42 10.56
CA ASN A 212 20.85 5.94 11.21
C ASN A 212 21.40 6.95 12.21
N THR A 213 21.33 8.25 11.90
CA THR A 213 21.76 9.32 12.82
C THR A 213 20.87 9.35 14.06
N PHE A 214 19.54 9.28 13.89
CA PHE A 214 18.58 9.16 14.99
C PHE A 214 18.84 7.93 15.88
N LEU A 215 19.04 6.76 15.28
CA LEU A 215 19.32 5.51 15.99
C LEU A 215 20.71 5.41 16.61
N SER A 216 21.64 6.32 16.28
CA SER A 216 22.97 6.37 16.91
C SER A 216 22.92 6.81 18.37
N ASN A 217 21.88 7.56 18.76
CA ASN A 217 21.61 7.92 20.14
C ASN A 217 20.93 6.74 20.87
N SER A 218 21.59 6.19 21.88
CA SER A 218 21.13 5.01 22.62
C SER A 218 19.80 5.24 23.35
N ALA A 219 19.56 6.44 23.91
CA ALA A 219 18.31 6.77 24.60
C ALA A 219 17.13 6.92 23.63
N ALA A 220 17.33 7.61 22.50
CA ALA A 220 16.31 7.69 21.44
C ALA A 220 15.97 6.30 20.87
N LYS A 221 17.00 5.48 20.60
CA LYS A 221 16.84 4.08 20.16
C LYS A 221 16.17 3.18 21.20
N ALA A 222 16.38 3.42 22.49
CA ALA A 222 15.70 2.69 23.57
C ALA A 222 14.22 3.04 23.64
N ASN A 223 13.88 4.34 23.60
CA ASN A 223 12.50 4.81 23.67
C ASN A 223 11.68 4.52 22.40
N THR A 224 12.32 4.39 21.24
CA THR A 224 11.64 4.05 19.97
C THR A 224 11.30 2.57 19.88
N SER A 225 10.02 2.23 19.71
CA SER A 225 9.57 0.85 19.57
C SER A 225 9.78 0.30 18.16
N PHE A 226 9.48 1.09 17.13
CA PHE A 226 9.76 0.75 15.73
C PHE A 226 10.11 1.99 14.91
N VAL A 227 10.83 1.77 13.82
CA VAL A 227 11.16 2.84 12.86
C VAL A 227 10.03 3.00 11.87
N CYS A 228 9.69 4.24 11.57
CA CYS A 228 8.71 4.60 10.56
C CYS A 228 9.20 5.75 9.68
N GLY A 229 8.64 5.84 8.47
CA GLY A 229 9.01 6.77 7.42
C GLY A 229 8.04 6.68 6.24
N HIS A 230 8.06 7.69 5.38
CA HIS A 230 7.23 7.79 4.18
C HIS A 230 8.12 7.58 2.95
N ILE A 231 7.53 7.40 1.75
CA ILE A 231 8.30 7.09 0.53
C ILE A 231 8.12 8.11 -0.60
N TYR A 232 7.79 9.36 -0.27
CA TYR A 232 7.66 10.40 -1.28
C TYR A 232 9.00 10.66 -1.98
N GLY A 233 9.00 10.48 -3.30
CA GLY A 233 10.19 10.68 -4.15
C GLY A 233 11.24 9.55 -4.09
N VAL A 234 10.97 8.43 -3.42
CA VAL A 234 11.92 7.31 -3.29
C VAL A 234 11.25 5.95 -3.51
N ASN A 235 11.96 5.02 -4.15
CA ASN A 235 11.48 3.63 -4.25
C ASN A 235 11.81 2.85 -2.96
N PRO A 236 10.98 1.90 -2.51
CA PRO A 236 11.29 1.08 -1.34
C PRO A 236 12.63 0.32 -1.46
N TYR A 237 13.39 0.31 -0.36
CA TYR A 237 14.74 -0.27 -0.31
C TYR A 237 15.07 -0.87 1.05
N ASN A 238 15.97 -1.84 1.06
CA ASN A 238 16.36 -2.54 2.29
C ASN A 238 17.27 -1.64 3.14
N LEU A 239 16.78 -1.23 4.32
CA LEU A 239 17.52 -0.40 5.29
C LEU A 239 18.62 -1.16 6.04
N GLY A 240 18.74 -2.48 5.85
CA GLY A 240 19.65 -3.36 6.57
C GLY A 240 19.19 -3.62 8.00
N SER A 241 20.08 -4.22 8.80
CA SER A 241 19.79 -4.57 10.19
C SER A 241 19.95 -3.36 11.13
N ILE A 242 18.96 -2.47 11.16
CA ILE A 242 18.92 -1.30 12.05
C ILE A 242 18.54 -1.64 13.52
N GLY A 243 18.13 -2.89 13.78
CA GLY A 243 17.75 -3.39 15.11
C GLY A 243 16.34 -2.97 15.57
N LYS A 244 15.47 -2.56 14.63
CA LYS A 244 14.05 -2.21 14.83
C LYS A 244 13.27 -2.67 13.59
N SER A 245 11.98 -2.97 13.73
CA SER A 245 11.10 -3.16 12.55
C SER A 245 10.87 -1.83 11.83
N VAL A 246 10.73 -1.86 10.51
CA VAL A 246 10.46 -0.69 9.67
C VAL A 246 8.99 -0.68 9.22
N TRP A 247 8.32 0.45 9.32
CA TRP A 247 6.93 0.65 8.90
C TRP A 247 6.86 1.79 7.87
N MET A 248 6.25 1.56 6.71
CA MET A 248 5.90 2.66 5.80
C MET A 248 4.57 3.26 6.28
N THR A 249 4.58 4.48 6.80
CA THR A 249 3.44 5.09 7.52
C THR A 249 2.60 6.07 6.72
N GLU A 250 3.04 6.50 5.54
CA GLU A 250 2.24 7.32 4.61
C GLU A 250 2.80 7.26 3.18
N HIS A 251 1.90 7.04 2.21
CA HIS A 251 2.16 7.38 0.81
C HIS A 251 0.86 7.47 0.01
N TYR A 252 0.91 8.11 -1.16
CA TYR A 252 -0.03 7.90 -2.25
C TYR A 252 0.73 7.95 -3.59
N THR A 253 0.33 7.14 -4.57
CA THR A 253 1.02 7.08 -5.87
C THR A 253 0.78 8.32 -6.73
N ASN A 254 -0.47 8.79 -6.82
CA ASN A 254 -0.83 10.01 -7.53
C ASN A 254 -2.18 10.56 -7.02
N SER A 255 -2.17 11.75 -6.42
CA SER A 255 -3.35 12.40 -5.84
C SER A 255 -4.31 13.03 -6.87
N SER A 256 -3.91 13.13 -8.13
CA SER A 256 -4.71 13.69 -9.22
C SER A 256 -5.41 12.62 -10.07
N ILE A 257 -5.14 11.34 -9.81
CA ILE A 257 -5.72 10.21 -10.54
C ILE A 257 -6.66 9.42 -9.63
N SER A 258 -7.82 9.04 -10.14
CA SER A 258 -8.82 8.28 -9.36
C SER A 258 -8.26 6.97 -8.81
N GLY A 259 -8.72 6.55 -7.63
CA GLY A 259 -8.46 5.23 -7.07
C GLY A 259 -9.09 4.10 -7.91
N ASN A 260 -10.01 4.42 -8.83
CA ASN A 260 -10.56 3.49 -9.81
C ASN A 260 -9.74 3.40 -11.11
N ASP A 261 -8.71 4.23 -11.31
CA ASP A 261 -7.79 4.05 -12.42
C ASP A 261 -6.94 2.79 -12.21
N TRP A 262 -6.98 1.88 -13.19
CA TRP A 262 -6.32 0.58 -13.06
C TRP A 262 -4.79 0.66 -13.15
N GLY A 263 -4.24 1.62 -13.91
CA GLY A 263 -2.79 1.83 -14.00
C GLY A 263 -2.20 2.35 -12.68
N ASN A 264 -2.91 3.28 -12.04
CA ASN A 264 -2.58 3.82 -10.72
C ASN A 264 -2.69 2.74 -9.63
N ALA A 265 -3.80 1.97 -9.62
CA ALA A 265 -3.98 0.84 -8.69
C ALA A 265 -2.87 -0.23 -8.85
N MET A 266 -2.46 -0.56 -10.08
CA MET A 266 -1.36 -1.50 -10.33
C MET A 266 0.03 -0.92 -10.02
N THR A 267 0.17 0.40 -9.94
CA THR A 267 1.38 1.04 -9.40
C THR A 267 1.46 0.84 -7.90
N ALA A 268 0.36 1.07 -7.17
CA ALA A 268 0.28 0.78 -5.74
C ALA A 268 0.48 -0.73 -5.43
N ALA A 269 -0.03 -1.63 -6.27
CA ALA A 269 0.22 -3.08 -6.12
C ALA A 269 1.72 -3.42 -6.13
N LYS A 270 2.49 -2.78 -7.03
CA LYS A 270 3.94 -2.95 -7.11
C LYS A 270 4.65 -2.32 -5.90
N GLU A 271 4.20 -1.17 -5.45
CA GLU A 271 4.77 -0.47 -4.29
C GLU A 271 4.58 -1.26 -2.98
N ILE A 272 3.40 -1.84 -2.75
CA ILE A 272 3.12 -2.70 -1.58
C ILE A 272 4.03 -3.94 -1.63
N HIS A 273 4.14 -4.58 -2.80
CA HIS A 273 5.09 -5.68 -3.01
C HIS A 273 6.52 -5.26 -2.64
N ASP A 274 6.98 -4.10 -3.12
CA ASP A 274 8.35 -3.64 -2.92
C ASP A 274 8.65 -3.28 -1.47
N CYS A 275 7.70 -2.68 -0.74
CA CYS A 275 7.81 -2.47 0.70
C CYS A 275 7.98 -3.79 1.45
N MET A 276 7.17 -4.81 1.13
CA MET A 276 7.27 -6.13 1.75
C MET A 276 8.55 -6.87 1.35
N ASN A 277 9.04 -6.67 0.12
CA ASN A 277 10.31 -7.24 -0.35
C ASN A 277 11.54 -6.55 0.24
N ALA A 278 11.45 -5.25 0.56
CA ALA A 278 12.48 -4.47 1.25
C ALA A 278 12.67 -4.86 2.73
N GLY A 279 11.87 -5.81 3.25
CA GLY A 279 11.91 -6.25 4.64
C GLY A 279 11.03 -5.41 5.57
N TRP A 280 10.21 -4.49 5.04
CA TRP A 280 9.36 -3.63 5.86
C TRP A 280 8.11 -4.37 6.32
N ALA A 281 7.58 -3.94 7.45
CA ALA A 281 6.65 -4.71 8.27
C ALA A 281 5.21 -4.17 8.19
N ALA A 282 5.01 -2.91 7.77
CA ALA A 282 3.70 -2.33 7.53
C ALA A 282 3.71 -1.44 6.29
N TYR A 283 2.53 -1.27 5.69
CA TYR A 283 2.26 -0.31 4.61
C TYR A 283 0.96 0.45 4.92
N VAL A 284 1.03 1.76 4.99
CA VAL A 284 -0.10 2.63 5.31
C VAL A 284 -0.25 3.66 4.19
N TRP A 285 -1.37 3.60 3.48
CA TRP A 285 -1.76 4.63 2.51
C TRP A 285 -2.00 5.96 3.22
N TRP A 286 -2.08 7.04 2.46
CA TRP A 286 -2.60 8.30 2.95
C TRP A 286 -4.13 8.21 3.20
N TYR A 287 -4.93 9.22 2.83
CA TYR A 287 -6.37 9.22 3.13
C TYR A 287 -7.11 7.93 2.70
N ILE A 288 -7.75 7.25 3.66
CA ILE A 288 -8.61 6.08 3.41
C ILE A 288 -9.76 6.46 2.48
N ARG A 289 -10.48 7.54 2.81
CA ARG A 289 -11.50 8.12 1.94
C ARG A 289 -10.93 9.30 1.17
N ARG A 290 -10.83 9.16 -0.16
CA ARG A 290 -10.50 10.22 -1.11
C ARG A 290 -10.79 9.79 -2.54
N SER A 291 -10.92 10.72 -3.48
CA SER A 291 -11.06 10.41 -4.92
C SER A 291 -9.94 9.51 -5.48
N TYR A 292 -8.71 9.66 -4.96
CA TYR A 292 -7.53 8.84 -5.27
C TYR A 292 -7.26 7.72 -4.24
N GLY A 293 -8.13 7.57 -3.24
CA GLY A 293 -7.96 6.66 -2.11
C GLY A 293 -8.58 5.28 -2.32
N PRO A 294 -8.38 4.36 -1.36
CA PRO A 294 -8.97 3.03 -1.38
C PRO A 294 -10.50 3.02 -1.19
N ILE A 295 -11.08 4.08 -0.65
CA ILE A 295 -12.52 4.35 -0.62
C ILE A 295 -12.79 5.71 -1.26
N ASP A 296 -13.75 5.81 -2.17
CA ASP A 296 -14.13 7.10 -2.79
C ASP A 296 -15.04 7.95 -1.90
N GLU A 297 -15.29 9.21 -2.28
CA GLU A 297 -16.13 10.12 -1.50
C GLU A 297 -17.61 9.67 -1.43
N SER A 298 -18.05 8.80 -2.35
CA SER A 298 -19.37 8.14 -2.32
C SER A 298 -19.39 6.90 -1.40
N GLY A 299 -18.26 6.55 -0.79
CA GLY A 299 -18.12 5.39 0.10
C GLY A 299 -17.94 4.05 -0.62
N ASN A 300 -17.62 4.00 -1.91
CA ASN A 300 -17.33 2.74 -2.59
C ASN A 300 -15.86 2.35 -2.41
N ILE A 301 -15.59 1.05 -2.27
CA ILE A 301 -14.23 0.52 -2.35
C ILE A 301 -13.76 0.66 -3.80
N THR A 302 -12.64 1.35 -4.01
CA THR A 302 -12.07 1.60 -5.34
C THR A 302 -11.22 0.42 -5.82
N LYS A 303 -10.77 0.43 -7.09
CA LYS A 303 -9.79 -0.54 -7.59
C LYS A 303 -8.51 -0.58 -6.74
N LEU A 304 -8.02 0.57 -6.29
CA LEU A 304 -6.93 0.67 -5.31
C LEU A 304 -7.29 -0.04 -4.00
N GLY A 305 -8.51 0.15 -3.48
CA GLY A 305 -8.99 -0.54 -2.29
C GLY A 305 -9.00 -2.07 -2.45
N TYR A 306 -9.44 -2.59 -3.59
CA TYR A 306 -9.37 -4.02 -3.91
C TYR A 306 -7.96 -4.54 -4.14
N VAL A 307 -7.03 -3.72 -4.67
CA VAL A 307 -5.60 -4.02 -4.70
C VAL A 307 -5.04 -4.14 -3.28
N MET A 308 -5.29 -3.16 -2.41
CA MET A 308 -4.82 -3.21 -1.01
C MET A 308 -5.41 -4.41 -0.25
N ALA A 309 -6.66 -4.78 -0.54
CA ALA A 309 -7.33 -5.94 0.07
C ALA A 309 -6.60 -7.27 -0.19
N GLN A 310 -5.88 -7.40 -1.32
CA GLN A 310 -5.09 -8.61 -1.63
C GLN A 310 -3.99 -8.88 -0.58
N TRP A 311 -3.49 -7.85 0.09
CA TRP A 311 -2.64 -8.03 1.27
C TRP A 311 -3.45 -7.93 2.56
N ALA A 312 -4.16 -6.82 2.76
CA ALA A 312 -4.78 -6.46 4.04
C ALA A 312 -5.75 -7.53 4.57
N ARG A 313 -6.54 -8.13 3.69
CA ARG A 313 -7.58 -9.11 4.06
C ARG A 313 -7.00 -10.46 4.46
N PHE A 314 -5.88 -10.87 3.85
CA PHE A 314 -5.38 -12.25 3.90
C PHE A 314 -4.06 -12.39 4.67
N VAL A 315 -3.22 -11.36 4.69
CA VAL A 315 -1.97 -11.29 5.45
C VAL A 315 -2.21 -10.47 6.72
N ARG A 316 -2.78 -11.12 7.74
CA ARG A 316 -3.16 -10.48 9.01
C ARG A 316 -1.92 -10.13 9.86
N PRO A 317 -2.00 -9.16 10.78
CA PRO A 317 -0.92 -8.88 11.74
C PRO A 317 -0.48 -10.16 12.48
N GLY A 318 0.83 -10.35 12.61
CA GLY A 318 1.42 -11.56 13.18
C GLY A 318 1.82 -12.63 12.16
N TYR A 319 1.37 -12.54 10.90
CA TYR A 319 1.93 -13.37 9.83
C TYR A 319 3.42 -13.07 9.64
N SER A 320 4.25 -14.09 9.48
CA SER A 320 5.65 -13.92 9.09
C SER A 320 5.76 -13.92 7.56
N LYS A 321 6.45 -12.93 6.97
CA LYS A 321 6.92 -13.09 5.59
C LYS A 321 7.93 -14.25 5.56
N VAL A 322 7.94 -15.03 4.48
CA VAL A 322 8.90 -16.11 4.24
C VAL A 322 9.71 -15.88 2.96
N SER A 323 10.76 -16.67 2.79
CA SER A 323 11.57 -16.66 1.56
C SER A 323 10.72 -17.04 0.35
N CYS A 324 10.85 -16.24 -0.72
CA CYS A 324 10.10 -16.37 -1.96
C CYS A 324 10.88 -15.69 -3.10
N THR A 325 10.93 -16.27 -4.29
CA THR A 325 11.52 -15.60 -5.48
C THR A 325 10.75 -14.31 -5.78
N ALA A 326 11.31 -13.14 -5.49
CA ALA A 326 10.59 -11.87 -5.57
C ALA A 326 10.13 -11.47 -6.99
N ASN A 327 10.86 -11.88 -8.02
CA ASN A 327 10.60 -11.56 -9.43
C ASN A 327 10.91 -12.80 -10.31
N PRO A 328 10.05 -13.85 -10.29
CA PRO A 328 10.33 -15.14 -10.93
C PRO A 328 10.28 -15.12 -12.46
N ALA A 329 9.62 -14.11 -13.04
CA ALA A 329 9.47 -13.90 -14.47
C ALA A 329 9.33 -12.40 -14.73
N SER A 330 9.72 -11.92 -15.92
CA SER A 330 9.62 -10.49 -16.24
C SER A 330 8.17 -9.99 -16.08
N GLY A 331 7.99 -8.92 -15.30
CA GLY A 331 6.68 -8.33 -15.00
C GLY A 331 5.84 -9.08 -13.96
N VAL A 332 6.32 -10.20 -13.40
CA VAL A 332 5.64 -10.97 -12.35
C VAL A 332 6.39 -10.81 -11.03
N TYR A 333 5.70 -10.37 -9.98
CA TYR A 333 6.28 -10.12 -8.66
C TYR A 333 5.56 -10.93 -7.59
N THR A 334 6.28 -11.56 -6.66
CA THR A 334 5.67 -12.47 -5.68
C THR A 334 6.20 -12.30 -4.26
N THR A 335 5.30 -12.37 -3.29
CA THR A 335 5.63 -12.43 -1.86
C THR A 335 4.82 -13.55 -1.19
N ALA A 336 5.42 -14.23 -0.22
CA ALA A 336 4.77 -15.29 0.53
C ALA A 336 4.87 -15.04 2.04
N TYR A 337 3.84 -15.48 2.77
CA TYR A 337 3.63 -15.24 4.20
C TYR A 337 3.05 -16.50 4.85
N LYS A 338 3.40 -16.76 6.12
CA LYS A 338 2.80 -17.86 6.89
C LYS A 338 2.27 -17.44 8.26
N SER A 339 1.30 -18.20 8.75
CA SER A 339 0.88 -18.19 10.15
C SER A 339 0.53 -19.63 10.57
N GLY A 340 1.33 -20.22 11.46
CA GLY A 340 1.26 -21.66 11.73
C GLY A 340 1.43 -22.48 10.45
N THR A 341 0.40 -23.26 10.11
CA THR A 341 0.31 -24.08 8.89
C THR A 341 -0.36 -23.37 7.70
N LYS A 342 -0.87 -22.14 7.85
CA LYS A 342 -1.45 -21.37 6.74
C LYS A 342 -0.35 -20.69 5.93
N LEU A 343 -0.34 -20.89 4.61
CA LEU A 343 0.47 -20.16 3.62
C LEU A 343 -0.42 -19.19 2.84
N VAL A 344 0.08 -17.97 2.64
CA VAL A 344 -0.52 -16.96 1.74
C VAL A 344 0.53 -16.50 0.74
N ILE A 345 0.19 -16.45 -0.55
CA ILE A 345 1.07 -15.99 -1.63
C ILE A 345 0.36 -14.85 -2.35
N VAL A 346 0.95 -13.67 -2.41
CA VAL A 346 0.43 -12.51 -3.16
C VAL A 346 1.30 -12.24 -4.37
N ILE A 347 0.66 -12.16 -5.53
CA ILE A 347 1.26 -12.19 -6.87
C ILE A 347 0.76 -10.99 -7.67
N VAL A 348 1.67 -10.21 -8.23
CA VAL A 348 1.36 -9.07 -9.10
C VAL A 348 1.87 -9.38 -10.51
N ASN A 349 0.97 -9.56 -11.48
CA ASN A 349 1.32 -9.64 -12.90
C ASN A 349 1.10 -8.28 -13.56
N ARG A 350 2.17 -7.61 -13.97
CA ARG A 350 2.12 -6.34 -14.74
C ARG A 350 2.13 -6.55 -16.25
N ASN A 351 2.20 -7.78 -16.76
CA ASN A 351 2.17 -8.05 -18.19
C ASN A 351 0.78 -7.82 -18.79
N SER A 352 0.71 -7.33 -20.02
CA SER A 352 -0.53 -7.23 -20.82
C SER A 352 -1.03 -8.57 -21.35
N ALA A 353 -0.26 -9.64 -21.13
CA ALA A 353 -0.55 -11.01 -21.54
C ALA A 353 -0.90 -11.89 -20.32
N THR A 354 -1.63 -12.98 -20.58
CA THR A 354 -1.80 -14.04 -19.57
C THR A 354 -0.42 -14.64 -19.32
N THR A 355 0.01 -14.77 -18.08
CA THR A 355 1.34 -15.34 -17.76
C THR A 355 1.18 -16.65 -17.03
N ASN A 356 1.73 -17.73 -17.58
CA ASN A 356 1.78 -19.02 -16.89
C ASN A 356 2.97 -19.01 -15.92
N GLN A 357 2.68 -19.03 -14.62
CA GLN A 357 3.69 -18.96 -13.56
C GLN A 357 3.77 -20.28 -12.79
N ALA A 358 4.98 -20.83 -12.73
CA ALA A 358 5.31 -22.00 -11.94
C ALA A 358 5.66 -21.62 -10.49
N PHE A 359 5.21 -22.42 -9.54
CA PHE A 359 5.49 -22.29 -8.11
C PHE A 359 6.00 -23.61 -7.54
N SER A 360 6.94 -23.53 -6.61
CA SER A 360 7.31 -24.64 -5.72
C SER A 360 7.39 -24.14 -4.28
N PHE A 361 7.05 -24.99 -3.32
CA PHE A 361 7.08 -24.67 -1.89
C PHE A 361 7.63 -25.81 -1.04
N SER A 362 8.40 -25.46 -0.03
CA SER A 362 8.96 -26.36 0.99
C SER A 362 8.72 -25.81 2.40
N GLY A 363 8.93 -26.65 3.42
CA GLY A 363 8.71 -26.28 4.84
C GLY A 363 7.23 -26.15 5.25
N ILE A 364 6.30 -26.46 4.34
CA ILE A 364 4.85 -26.39 4.53
C ILE A 364 4.16 -27.33 3.51
N SER A 365 2.97 -27.81 3.83
CA SER A 365 2.16 -28.69 2.98
C SER A 365 0.74 -28.16 2.85
N THR A 366 0.15 -28.24 1.66
CA THR A 366 -1.25 -27.90 1.42
C THR A 366 -1.89 -28.85 0.40
N ALA A 367 -3.19 -29.09 0.52
CA ALA A 367 -3.98 -29.87 -0.46
C ALA A 367 -4.48 -29.01 -1.64
N GLY A 368 -4.37 -27.68 -1.54
CA GLY A 368 -4.88 -26.75 -2.55
C GLY A 368 -4.77 -25.29 -2.13
N PHE A 369 -5.33 -24.40 -2.94
CA PHE A 369 -5.43 -22.99 -2.64
C PHE A 369 -6.82 -22.44 -2.98
N ASP A 370 -7.35 -21.60 -2.10
CA ASP A 370 -8.31 -20.57 -2.48
C ASP A 370 -7.58 -19.43 -3.18
N ARG A 371 -8.13 -18.95 -4.30
CA ARG A 371 -7.54 -17.93 -5.16
C ARG A 371 -8.51 -16.75 -5.29
N TYR A 372 -8.03 -15.56 -4.93
CA TYR A 372 -8.73 -14.29 -5.08
C TYR A 372 -7.99 -13.40 -6.09
N ALA A 373 -8.64 -13.04 -7.20
CA ALA A 373 -8.04 -12.23 -8.26
C ALA A 373 -8.72 -10.85 -8.39
N THR A 374 -7.93 -9.82 -8.67
CA THR A 374 -8.41 -8.47 -8.99
C THR A 374 -7.70 -8.00 -10.25
N ASP A 375 -8.46 -7.59 -11.26
CA ASP A 375 -7.99 -6.98 -12.50
C ASP A 375 -8.85 -5.75 -12.83
N SER A 376 -8.78 -5.20 -14.05
CA SER A 376 -9.62 -4.05 -14.43
C SER A 376 -11.12 -4.37 -14.45
N GLY A 377 -11.52 -5.62 -14.74
CA GLY A 377 -12.92 -6.04 -14.87
C GLY A 377 -13.53 -6.66 -13.60
N SER A 378 -12.70 -7.16 -12.67
CA SER A 378 -13.12 -7.96 -11.52
C SER A 378 -12.48 -7.50 -10.21
N ASN A 379 -13.13 -7.81 -9.08
CA ASN A 379 -12.74 -7.41 -7.74
C ASN A 379 -12.79 -8.65 -6.82
N LEU A 380 -11.64 -9.11 -6.32
CA LEU A 380 -11.51 -10.30 -5.45
C LEU A 380 -12.31 -11.53 -5.95
N ALA A 381 -12.31 -11.78 -7.26
CA ALA A 381 -12.98 -12.92 -7.86
C ALA A 381 -12.40 -14.24 -7.31
N HIS A 382 -13.27 -15.04 -6.68
CA HIS A 382 -12.89 -16.29 -6.01
C HIS A 382 -12.97 -17.50 -6.94
N THR A 383 -11.96 -18.35 -6.83
CA THR A 383 -11.90 -19.72 -7.39
C THR A 383 -11.02 -20.56 -6.47
N SER A 384 -10.96 -21.88 -6.65
CA SER A 384 -10.02 -22.74 -5.94
C SER A 384 -9.44 -23.82 -6.85
N PHE A 385 -8.33 -24.42 -6.43
CA PHE A 385 -7.71 -25.56 -7.11
C PHE A 385 -6.94 -26.44 -6.12
N SER A 386 -6.91 -27.75 -6.38
CA SER A 386 -6.09 -28.70 -5.61
C SER A 386 -4.63 -28.69 -6.07
N VAL A 387 -3.72 -29.02 -5.16
CA VAL A 387 -2.30 -29.22 -5.43
C VAL A 387 -1.89 -30.58 -4.89
N SER A 388 -1.11 -31.33 -5.68
CA SER A 388 -0.50 -32.60 -5.26
C SER A 388 1.02 -32.44 -5.28
N GLY A 389 1.67 -32.73 -4.16
CA GLY A 389 3.10 -32.45 -3.96
C GLY A 389 3.41 -30.98 -3.66
N GLY A 390 4.71 -30.63 -3.74
CA GLY A 390 5.23 -29.29 -3.38
C GLY A 390 5.32 -28.30 -4.54
N SER A 391 4.53 -28.45 -5.61
CA SER A 391 4.64 -27.60 -6.81
C SER A 391 3.36 -27.52 -7.62
N PHE A 392 3.12 -26.39 -8.29
CA PHE A 392 1.97 -26.17 -9.17
C PHE A 392 2.24 -25.07 -10.21
N ASN A 393 1.41 -25.01 -11.25
CA ASN A 393 1.41 -23.92 -12.24
C ASN A 393 0.05 -23.23 -12.24
N ILE A 394 0.01 -21.90 -12.40
CA ILE A 394 -1.24 -21.15 -12.62
C ILE A 394 -1.11 -20.11 -13.74
N ASN A 395 -2.20 -19.90 -14.46
CA ASN A 395 -2.36 -18.77 -15.34
C ASN A 395 -2.77 -17.52 -14.55
N LEU A 396 -1.93 -16.50 -14.58
CA LEU A 396 -2.18 -15.16 -14.06
C LEU A 396 -2.83 -14.30 -15.15
N ALA A 397 -3.94 -13.64 -14.82
CA ALA A 397 -4.62 -12.74 -15.77
C ALA A 397 -3.72 -11.54 -16.15
N PRO A 398 -3.87 -10.95 -17.34
CA PRO A 398 -3.20 -9.70 -17.71
C PRO A 398 -3.42 -8.61 -16.67
N SER A 399 -2.39 -7.84 -16.35
CA SER A 399 -2.44 -6.67 -15.45
C SER A 399 -3.33 -6.93 -14.22
N SER A 400 -2.91 -7.84 -13.35
CA SER A 400 -3.73 -8.34 -12.24
C SER A 400 -2.94 -8.55 -10.95
N VAL A 401 -3.66 -8.55 -9.82
CA VAL A 401 -3.16 -9.02 -8.52
C VAL A 401 -3.93 -10.27 -8.13
N THR A 402 -3.22 -11.32 -7.74
CA THR A 402 -3.79 -12.61 -7.32
C THR A 402 -3.24 -13.00 -5.94
N THR A 403 -4.12 -13.35 -5.01
CA THR A 403 -3.74 -13.94 -3.72
C THR A 403 -4.18 -15.39 -3.67
N LEU A 404 -3.26 -16.25 -3.23
CA LEU A 404 -3.49 -17.66 -2.95
C LEU A 404 -3.45 -17.88 -1.43
N ILE A 405 -4.40 -18.62 -0.89
CA ILE A 405 -4.49 -18.98 0.54
C ILE A 405 -4.55 -20.51 0.62
N SER A 406 -3.65 -21.14 1.38
CA SER A 406 -3.68 -22.59 1.56
C SER A 406 -4.96 -23.03 2.28
N GLN A 407 -5.57 -24.09 1.75
CA GLN A 407 -6.76 -24.72 2.33
C GLN A 407 -6.44 -25.31 3.71
#